data_AF-A0A3C0V2U4-F1
#
_entry.id   AF-A0A3C0V2U4-F1
#
_cell.length_a   1.000
_cell.length_b   1.000
_cell.length_c   1.000
_cell.angle_alpha   90.00
_cell.angle_beta   90.00
_cell.angle_gamma   90.00
#
_symmetry.space_group_name_H-M   'P 1'
#
loop_
_entity.id
_entity.type
_entity.pdbx_description
1 polymer ?
#
loop_
_entity_poly.entity_id
_entity_poly.type
_entity_poly.pdbx_seq_one_letter_code
_entity_poly.pdbx_strand_id
1 'polypeptide(L)'
;MKESCPGSKEITNPYPEDLICAFCTNKNEIWSDEPDTACKKCGKTITRDMKSSCLQWCPAAKECVGAEKYERLMKKFREQNP
;
A
#
# COMPACT_ATOMS: atom_id res chain seq x y z
N MET A 1 15.19 23.75 6.28
CA MET A 1 15.00 22.30 6.04
C MET A 1 14.02 22.14 4.89
N LYS A 2 14.34 21.38 3.84
CA LYS A 2 13.28 20.91 2.93
C LYS A 2 12.63 19.73 3.61
N GLU A 3 11.44 19.99 4.13
CA GLU A 3 10.57 18.98 4.71
C GLU A 3 10.32 17.90 3.67
N SER A 4 10.30 16.65 4.11
CA SER A 4 10.23 15.46 3.26
C SER A 4 9.08 15.54 2.25
N CYS A 5 9.26 14.92 1.08
CA CYS A 5 8.23 14.87 0.04
C CYS A 5 6.91 14.34 0.64
N PRO A 6 5.81 15.12 0.65
CA PRO A 6 4.58 14.70 1.33
C PRO A 6 4.00 13.45 0.70
N GLY A 7 4.18 13.27 -0.61
CA GLY A 7 3.72 12.09 -1.35
C GLY A 7 4.50 10.82 -1.04
N SER A 8 5.74 10.91 -0.53
CA SER A 8 6.54 9.72 -0.21
C SER A 8 6.35 9.23 1.22
N LYS A 9 5.77 10.05 2.11
CA LYS A 9 5.73 9.82 3.56
C LYS A 9 5.23 8.42 3.92
N GLU A 10 4.08 8.03 3.39
CA GLU A 10 3.43 6.73 3.67
C GLU A 10 4.23 5.54 3.11
N ILE A 11 5.07 5.76 2.10
CA ILE A 11 5.84 4.73 1.39
C ILE A 11 7.23 4.57 2.00
N THR A 12 7.83 5.67 2.46
CA THR A 12 9.18 5.72 3.05
C THR A 12 9.16 5.49 4.55
N ASN A 13 8.05 5.78 5.23
CA ASN A 13 7.89 5.59 6.66
C ASN A 13 6.55 4.89 6.95
N PRO A 14 6.41 3.61 6.57
CA PRO A 14 5.17 2.87 6.76
C PRO A 14 4.89 2.62 8.24
N TYR A 15 3.61 2.53 8.59
CA TYR A 15 3.15 2.22 9.94
C TYR A 15 2.08 1.12 9.91
N PRO A 16 1.95 0.34 10.99
CA PRO A 16 0.93 -0.69 11.08
C PRO A 16 -0.47 -0.09 11.29
N GLU A 17 -1.46 -0.66 10.62
CA GLU A 17 -2.88 -0.34 10.72
C GLU A 17 -3.71 -1.62 10.94
N ASP A 18 -4.92 -1.46 11.49
CA ASP A 18 -5.89 -2.55 11.62
C ASP A 18 -6.83 -2.59 10.40
N LEU A 19 -6.94 -3.75 9.76
CA LEU A 19 -7.90 -4.06 8.70
C LEU A 19 -8.88 -5.15 9.13
N ILE A 20 -10.17 -4.85 9.07
CA ILE A 20 -11.23 -5.81 9.38
C ILE A 20 -11.42 -6.76 8.21
N CYS A 21 -11.41 -8.07 8.48
CA CYS A 21 -11.65 -9.06 7.45
C CYS A 21 -13.12 -9.05 7.00
N ALA A 22 -13.37 -8.72 5.72
CA ALA A 22 -14.71 -8.74 5.13
C ALA A 22 -15.38 -10.13 5.15
N PHE A 23 -14.61 -11.21 5.30
CA PHE A 23 -15.12 -12.58 5.25
C PHE A 23 -15.42 -13.21 6.62
N CYS A 24 -14.68 -12.82 7.67
CA CYS A 24 -14.78 -13.47 8.98
C CYS A 24 -14.68 -12.50 10.17
N THR A 25 -14.70 -11.20 9.88
CA THR A 25 -14.69 -10.07 10.83
C THR A 25 -13.49 -10.00 11.79
N ASN A 26 -12.46 -10.83 11.57
CA ASN A 26 -11.23 -10.78 12.35
C ASN A 26 -10.46 -9.49 12.08
N LYS A 27 -9.86 -8.90 13.13
CA LYS A 27 -8.88 -7.83 12.97
C LYS A 27 -7.54 -8.39 12.51
N ASN A 28 -6.96 -7.80 11.46
CA ASN A 28 -5.65 -8.19 10.95
C ASN A 28 -4.78 -6.93 10.82
N GLU A 29 -3.49 -7.09 11.05
CA GLU A 29 -2.52 -6.03 10.84
C GLU A 29 -2.17 -5.94 9.34
N ILE A 30 -2.07 -4.71 8.84
CA ILE A 30 -1.58 -4.37 7.50
C ILE A 30 -0.67 -3.16 7.58
N TRP A 31 0.38 -3.10 6.76
CA TRP A 31 1.23 -1.91 6.68
C TRP A 31 0.63 -0.83 5.79
N SER A 32 0.87 0.43 6.11
CA SER A 32 0.34 1.59 5.36
C SER A 32 0.84 1.68 3.91
N ASP A 33 1.88 0.94 3.53
CA ASP A 33 2.37 0.81 2.15
C ASP A 33 2.01 -0.53 1.49
N GLU A 34 1.21 -1.37 2.16
CA GLU A 34 0.72 -2.63 1.63
C GLU A 34 -0.72 -2.50 1.08
N PRO A 35 -0.99 -3.08 -0.11
CA PRO A 35 -2.32 -3.08 -0.71
C PRO A 35 -3.25 -4.18 -0.17
N ASP A 36 -2.68 -5.28 0.31
CA ASP A 36 -3.41 -6.44 0.79
C ASP A 36 -2.62 -7.21 1.85
N THR A 37 -3.34 -7.99 2.65
CA THR A 37 -2.78 -8.89 3.67
C THR A 37 -3.57 -10.19 3.72
N ALA A 38 -2.96 -11.28 4.19
CA ALA A 38 -3.65 -12.53 4.43
C ALA A 38 -4.32 -12.52 5.82
N CYS A 39 -5.62 -12.84 5.88
CA CYS A 39 -6.31 -12.92 7.15
C CYS A 39 -5.76 -14.06 8.02
N LYS A 40 -5.27 -13.74 9.23
CA LYS A 40 -4.68 -14.71 10.17
C LYS A 40 -5.68 -15.75 10.69
N LYS A 41 -6.98 -15.51 10.55
CA LYS A 41 -8.05 -16.42 11.01
C LYS A 41 -8.58 -17.33 9.90
N CYS A 42 -8.94 -16.79 8.74
CA CYS A 42 -9.60 -17.56 7.67
C CYS A 42 -8.72 -17.79 6.43
N GLY A 43 -7.50 -17.25 6.40
CA GLY A 43 -6.54 -17.44 5.31
C GLY A 43 -6.87 -16.72 3.99
N LYS A 44 -8.00 -16.02 3.90
CA LYS A 44 -8.37 -15.25 2.70
C LYS A 44 -7.56 -13.97 2.62
N THR A 45 -7.11 -13.61 1.41
CA THR A 45 -6.54 -12.30 1.12
C THR A 45 -7.60 -11.22 1.26
N ILE A 46 -7.28 -10.18 2.03
CA ILE A 46 -8.10 -8.99 2.21
C ILE A 46 -7.33 -7.80 1.67
N THR A 47 -8.01 -7.07 0.80
CA THR A 47 -7.46 -5.92 0.07
C THR A 47 -8.16 -4.67 0.59
N ARG A 48 -7.40 -3.58 0.72
CA ARG A 48 -7.95 -2.25 0.97
C ARG A 48 -7.82 -1.40 -0.29
N ASP A 49 -8.69 -0.40 -0.41
CA ASP A 49 -8.54 0.61 -1.44
C ASP A 49 -7.25 1.38 -1.20
N MET A 50 -6.28 1.21 -2.11
CA MET A 50 -5.05 1.98 -2.06
C MET A 50 -5.38 3.44 -2.35
N LYS A 51 -5.13 4.31 -1.37
CA LYS A 51 -5.27 5.76 -1.55
C LYS A 51 -4.43 6.20 -2.76
N SER A 52 -4.93 7.20 -3.48
CA SER A 52 -4.21 7.83 -4.61
C SER A 52 -2.79 8.20 -4.17
N SER A 53 -1.80 7.49 -4.70
CA SER A 53 -0.40 7.64 -4.32
C SER A 53 0.34 8.52 -5.33
N CYS A 54 1.41 9.19 -4.90
CA CYS A 54 2.29 9.93 -5.81
C CYS A 54 2.91 9.03 -6.90
N LEU A 55 2.92 7.70 -6.68
CA LEU A 55 3.41 6.71 -7.64
C LEU A 55 2.73 6.78 -9.01
N GLN A 56 1.48 7.26 -9.08
CA GLN A 56 0.71 7.32 -10.32
C GLN A 56 1.07 8.50 -11.22
N TRP A 57 1.55 9.62 -10.66
CA TRP A 57 1.72 10.88 -11.38
C TRP A 57 3.09 11.54 -11.19
N CYS A 58 3.84 11.17 -10.15
CA CYS A 58 5.13 11.78 -9.87
C CYS A 58 6.21 11.15 -10.78
N PRO A 59 6.91 11.96 -11.61
CA PRO A 59 7.94 11.45 -12.51
C PRO A 59 9.15 10.89 -11.75
N ALA A 60 9.42 11.40 -10.55
CA ALA A 60 10.51 10.94 -9.69
C ALA A 60 10.13 9.73 -8.82
N ALA A 61 8.89 9.22 -8.90
CA ALA A 61 8.41 8.16 -8.01
C ALA A 61 9.26 6.89 -8.07
N LYS A 62 9.58 6.42 -9.28
CA LYS A 62 10.34 5.17 -9.48
C LYS A 62 11.76 5.25 -8.90
N GLU A 63 12.40 6.40 -9.02
CA GLU A 63 13.70 6.66 -8.40
C GLU A 63 13.57 6.82 -6.88
N CYS A 64 12.55 7.54 -6.43
CA CYS A 64 12.29 7.84 -5.03
C CYS A 64 12.07 6.59 -4.16
N VAL A 65 11.33 5.58 -4.67
CA VAL A 65 10.97 4.38 -3.89
C VAL A 65 11.76 3.14 -4.30
N GLY A 66 12.53 3.24 -5.39
CA GLY A 66 13.24 2.12 -6.01
C GLY A 66 12.36 1.33 -6.99
N ALA A 67 12.99 0.85 -8.06
CA ALA A 67 12.30 0.22 -9.19
C ALA A 67 11.48 -1.02 -8.78
N GLU A 68 12.02 -1.91 -7.94
CA GLU A 68 11.33 -3.13 -7.53
C GLU A 68 10.03 -2.82 -6.75
N LYS A 69 10.13 -1.93 -5.74
CA LYS A 69 8.98 -1.51 -4.94
C LYS A 69 7.96 -0.77 -5.80
N TYR A 70 8.41 0.10 -6.71
CA TYR A 70 7.55 0.82 -7.66
C TYR A 70 6.72 -0.13 -8.52
N GLU A 71 7.36 -1.10 -9.19
CA GLU A 71 6.67 -2.06 -10.07
C GLU A 71 5.66 -2.91 -9.30
N ARG A 72 6.03 -3.40 -8.10
CA ARG A 72 5.15 -4.19 -7.24
C ARG A 72 3.87 -3.42 -6.88
N LEU A 73 4.01 -2.16 -6.46
CA LEU A 73 2.87 -1.32 -6.07
C LEU A 73 2.02 -0.92 -7.28
N MET A 74 2.65 -0.54 -8.40
CA MET A 74 1.93 -0.18 -9.62
C MET A 74 1.17 -1.35 -10.24
N LYS A 75 1.70 -2.57 -10.17
CA LYS A 75 0.98 -3.78 -10.59
C LYS A 75 -0.32 -3.94 -9.80
N LYS A 76 -0.25 -3.83 -8.48
CA LYS A 76 -1.42 -3.94 -7.58
C LYS A 76 -2.45 -2.83 -7.84
N PHE A 77 -2.01 -1.60 -8.09
CA PHE A 77 -2.92 -0.51 -8.47
C PHE A 77 -3.71 -0.80 -9.75
N ARG A 78 -3.07 -1.40 -10.77
CA ARG A 78 -3.73 -1.78 -12.04
C ARG A 78 -4.67 -2.97 -11.87
N GLU A 79 -4.34 -3.93 -11.01
CA GLU A 79 -5.23 -5.05 -10.69
C GLU A 79 -6.52 -4.60 -9.96
N GLN A 80 -6.44 -3.53 -9.16
CA GLN A 80 -7.58 -2.95 -8.45
C GLN A 80 -8.45 -2.01 -9.32
N ASN A 81 -7.90 -1.44 -10.39
CA ASN A 81 -8.58 -0.50 -11.28
C ASN A 81 -8.45 -1.00 -12.74
N PRO A 82 -9.21 -2.03 -13.14
CA PRO A 82 -9.17 -2.59 -14.49
C PRO A 82 -9.65 -1.62 -15.58
#